data_AF-A0A534LH06-F1
#
_entry.id   AF-A0A534LH06-F1
#
_cell.length_a   1.000
_cell.length_b   1.000
_cell.length_c   1.000
_cell.angle_alpha   90.00
_cell.angle_beta   90.00
_cell.angle_gamma   90.00
#
_symmetry.space_group_name_H-M   'P 1'
#
loop_
_entity.id
_entity.type
_entity.pdbx_description
1 polymer ?
#
loop_
_entity_poly.entity_id
_entity_poly.type
_entity_poly.pdbx_seq_one_letter_code
_entity_poly.pdbx_strand_id
1 'polypeptide(L)'
;MNIYLRLVYRNLRANLDRASLFFELIFPLFFIFVQGFGLNGIVPPFEIGNGRVISYSLFLAAGAVTLTVINGGTNAGTQLWFDRKNGMFEQ
;
A
#
# COMPACT_ATOMS: atom_id res chain seq x y z
N MET A 1 -18.24 23.14 -10.57
CA MET A 1 -17.30 22.26 -9.82
C MET A 1 -16.06 22.06 -10.69
N ASN A 2 -14.85 22.22 -10.15
CA ASN A 2 -13.59 22.02 -10.89
C ASN A 2 -13.51 20.58 -11.44
N ILE A 3 -13.22 20.41 -12.73
CA ILE A 3 -13.16 19.11 -13.41
C ILE A 3 -12.18 18.14 -12.72
N TYR A 4 -11.03 18.65 -12.27
CA TYR A 4 -10.02 17.85 -11.56
C TYR A 4 -10.54 17.35 -10.22
N LEU A 5 -11.25 18.20 -9.46
CA LEU A 5 -11.86 17.80 -8.18
C LEU A 5 -12.93 16.73 -8.37
N ARG A 6 -13.73 16.82 -9.45
CA ARG A 6 -14.76 15.81 -9.77
C ARG A 6 -14.13 14.45 -10.06
N LEU A 7 -13.07 14.42 -10.87
CA LEU A 7 -12.36 13.19 -11.23
C LEU A 7 -11.62 12.57 -10.04
N VAL A 8 -11.03 13.38 -9.18
CA VAL A 8 -10.41 12.93 -7.92
C VAL A 8 -11.46 12.31 -7.00
N TYR A 9 -12.59 12.99 -6.80
CA TYR A 9 -13.68 12.47 -5.96
C TYR A 9 -14.25 11.14 -6.49
N ARG A 10 -14.43 11.02 -7.81
CA ARG A 10 -14.86 9.76 -8.46
C ARG A 10 -13.90 8.62 -8.16
N ASN A 11 -12.59 8.87 -8.35
CA ASN A 11 -11.56 7.86 -8.10
C ASN A 11 -11.48 7.45 -6.64
N LEU A 12 -11.56 8.41 -5.71
CA LEU A 12 -11.62 8.12 -4.28
C LEU A 12 -12.82 7.24 -3.95
N ARG A 13 -14.02 7.60 -4.42
CA ARG A 13 -15.22 6.80 -4.16
C ARG A 13 -15.15 5.39 -4.74
N ALA A 14 -14.56 5.24 -5.93
CA ALA A 14 -14.43 3.95 -6.60
C ALA A 14 -13.41 3.02 -5.93
N ASN A 15 -12.30 3.57 -5.42
CA ASN A 15 -11.23 2.79 -4.78
C ASN A 15 -11.42 2.62 -3.26
N LEU A 16 -12.28 3.41 -2.62
CA LEU A 16 -12.64 3.26 -1.20
C LEU A 16 -13.81 2.28 -0.98
N ASP A 17 -14.01 1.31 -1.88
CA ASP A 17 -14.97 0.26 -1.65
C ASP A 17 -14.47 -0.71 -0.56
N ARG A 18 -15.41 -1.44 0.06
CA ARG A 18 -15.11 -2.30 1.22
C ARG A 18 -14.12 -3.41 0.90
N ALA A 19 -14.15 -3.94 -0.33
CA ALA A 19 -13.25 -5.03 -0.70
C ALA A 19 -11.83 -4.50 -0.92
N SER A 20 -11.68 -3.39 -1.64
CA SER A 20 -10.38 -2.75 -1.84
C SER A 20 -9.73 -2.35 -0.51
N LEU A 21 -10.49 -1.68 0.37
CA LEU A 21 -10.00 -1.33 1.72
C LEU A 21 -9.62 -2.55 2.55
N PHE A 22 -10.38 -3.64 2.46
CA PHE A 22 -10.06 -4.88 3.16
C PHE A 22 -8.71 -5.44 2.68
N PHE A 23 -8.50 -5.56 1.38
CA PHE A 23 -7.24 -6.08 0.86
C PHE A 23 -6.07 -5.14 1.14
N GLU A 24 -6.23 -3.82 0.97
CA GLU A 24 -5.17 -2.85 1.22
C GLU A 24 -4.72 -2.79 2.68
N LEU A 25 -5.64 -3.02 3.64
CA LEU A 25 -5.31 -2.96 5.06
C LEU A 25 -4.93 -4.32 5.66
N ILE A 26 -5.62 -5.39 5.29
CA ILE A 26 -5.42 -6.71 5.90
C ILE A 26 -4.23 -7.44 5.26
N PHE A 27 -4.03 -7.30 3.95
CA PHE A 27 -2.95 -8.01 3.26
C PHE A 27 -1.55 -7.63 3.80
N PRO A 28 -1.20 -6.35 4.03
CA PRO A 28 0.10 -5.99 4.59
C PRO A 28 0.26 -6.50 6.02
N LEU A 29 -0.80 -6.47 6.84
CA LEU A 29 -0.78 -7.00 8.20
C LEU A 29 -0.53 -8.51 8.21
N PHE A 30 -1.22 -9.24 7.34
CA PHE A 30 -1.03 -10.68 7.16
C PHE A 30 0.40 -10.99 6.67
N PHE A 31 0.91 -10.22 5.71
CA PHE A 31 2.28 -10.36 5.21
C PHE A 31 3.31 -10.14 6.33
N ILE A 32 3.16 -9.07 7.11
CA ILE A 32 4.04 -8.77 8.26
C ILE A 32 3.96 -9.88 9.30
N PHE A 33 2.77 -10.42 9.56
CA PHE A 33 2.59 -11.53 10.48
C PHE A 33 3.36 -12.78 10.02
N VAL A 34 3.09 -13.25 8.79
CA VAL A 34 3.70 -14.48 8.27
C VAL A 34 5.22 -14.36 8.18
N GLN A 35 5.73 -13.30 7.56
CA GLN A 35 7.17 -13.11 7.39
C GLN A 35 7.85 -12.72 8.70
N GLY A 36 7.21 -11.86 9.48
CA GLY A 36 7.74 -11.35 10.74
C GLY A 36 7.92 -12.44 11.78
N PHE A 37 6.97 -13.38 11.92
CA PHE A 37 7.10 -14.53 12.81
C PHE A 37 7.93 -15.66 12.18
N GLY A 38 7.73 -15.95 10.89
CA GLY A 38 8.42 -17.04 10.20
C GLY A 38 9.94 -16.87 10.14
N LEU A 39 10.43 -15.64 10.04
CA LEU A 39 11.85 -15.33 9.94
C LEU A 39 12.47 -14.81 11.25
N ASN A 40 11.68 -14.57 12.31
CA ASN A 40 12.17 -14.00 13.56
C ASN A 40 13.27 -14.85 14.21
N GLY A 41 13.15 -16.18 14.14
CA GLY A 41 14.13 -17.11 14.72
C GLY A 41 15.41 -17.28 13.90
N ILE A 42 15.46 -16.71 12.69
CA ILE A 42 16.59 -16.83 11.76
C ILE A 42 17.31 -15.49 11.63
N VAL A 43 16.54 -14.38 11.56
CA VAL A 43 17.09 -13.05 11.34
C VAL A 43 17.38 -12.38 12.67
N PRO A 44 18.64 -11.99 12.95
CA PRO A 44 18.97 -11.31 14.19
C PRO A 44 18.27 -9.94 14.27
N PRO A 45 18.03 -9.43 15.50
CA PRO A 45 17.51 -8.09 15.71
C PRO A 45 18.35 -7.02 15.01
N PHE A 46 17.70 -5.96 14.50
CA PHE A 46 18.35 -4.97 13.64
C PHE A 46 18.82 -3.77 14.48
N GLU A 47 20.10 -3.39 14.39
CA GLU A 47 20.61 -2.18 15.05
C GLU A 47 20.41 -0.95 14.17
N ILE A 48 19.71 0.06 14.68
CA ILE A 48 19.42 1.31 13.96
C ILE A 48 20.32 2.48 14.41
N GLY A 49 21.42 2.17 15.10
CA GLY A 49 22.38 3.12 15.66
C GLY A 49 22.07 3.55 17.10
N ASN A 50 23.05 4.17 17.75
CA ASN A 50 23.00 4.60 19.16
C ASN A 50 22.62 3.47 20.14
N GLY A 51 23.03 2.22 19.85
CA GLY A 51 22.70 1.05 20.66
C GLY A 51 21.21 0.67 20.67
N ARG A 52 20.38 1.26 19.80
CA ARG A 52 18.97 0.90 19.67
C ARG A 52 18.83 -0.28 18.72
N VAL A 53 18.20 -1.32 19.24
CA VAL A 53 17.92 -2.55 18.52
C VAL A 53 16.41 -2.69 18.34
N ILE A 54 15.97 -2.98 17.12
CA ILE A 54 14.57 -3.21 16.78
C ILE A 54 14.34 -4.68 16.38
N SER A 55 13.11 -5.15 16.60
CA SER A 55 12.73 -6.49 16.13
C SER A 55 12.68 -6.52 14.59
N TYR A 56 12.92 -7.71 14.03
CA TYR A 56 12.80 -7.93 12.60
C TYR A 56 11.41 -7.55 12.06
N SER A 57 10.35 -7.84 12.82
CA SER A 57 8.98 -7.48 12.45
C SER A 57 8.78 -5.98 12.33
N LEU A 58 9.39 -5.17 13.21
CA LEU A 58 9.30 -3.71 13.14
C LEU A 58 10.08 -3.15 11.93
N PHE A 59 11.26 -3.70 11.64
CA PHE A 59 12.01 -3.39 10.43
C PHE A 59 11.18 -3.72 9.16
N LEU A 60 10.62 -4.93 9.11
CA LEU A 60 9.81 -5.40 7.98
C LEU A 60 8.55 -4.55 7.78
N ALA A 61 7.89 -4.12 8.87
CA ALA A 61 6.67 -3.32 8.79
C ALA A 61 6.85 -2.02 7.99
N ALA A 62 7.98 -1.32 8.17
CA ALA A 62 8.29 -0.11 7.41
C ALA A 62 8.40 -0.39 5.89
N GLY A 63 9.06 -1.49 5.52
CA GLY A 63 9.16 -1.91 4.12
C GLY A 63 7.81 -2.35 3.55
N ALA A 64 7.02 -3.10 4.31
CA ALA A 64 5.70 -3.56 3.89
C ALA A 64 4.74 -2.38 3.63
N VAL A 65 4.72 -1.36 4.50
CA VAL A 65 3.92 -0.13 4.29
C VAL A 65 4.38 0.59 3.02
N THR A 66 5.69 0.74 2.82
CA THR A 66 6.25 1.38 1.63
C THR A 66 5.85 0.64 0.36
N LEU A 67 5.91 -0.70 0.36
CA LEU A 67 5.51 -1.54 -0.75
C LEU A 67 4.02 -1.39 -1.07
N THR A 68 3.15 -1.30 -0.06
CA THR A 68 1.71 -1.04 -0.26
C THR A 68 1.48 0.29 -0.96
N VAL A 69 2.19 1.35 -0.57
CA VAL A 69 2.09 2.67 -1.22
C VAL A 69 2.53 2.60 -2.68
N ILE A 70 3.65 1.91 -2.97
CA ILE A 70 4.14 1.72 -4.34
C ILE A 70 3.09 0.98 -5.18
N ASN A 71 2.58 -0.14 -4.68
CA ASN A 71 1.58 -0.94 -5.38
C ASN A 71 0.28 -0.15 -5.62
N GLY A 72 -0.19 0.61 -4.63
CA GLY A 72 -1.33 1.50 -4.76
C GLY A 72 -1.11 2.57 -5.84
N GLY A 73 0.08 3.20 -5.85
CA GLY A 73 0.47 4.16 -6.88
C GLY A 73 0.52 3.57 -8.28
N THR A 74 1.07 2.36 -8.44
CA THR A 74 1.08 1.63 -9.71
C THR A 74 -0.33 1.32 -10.19
N ASN A 75 -1.19 0.78 -9.31
CA ASN A 75 -2.58 0.48 -9.64
C ASN A 75 -3.36 1.73 -10.06
N ALA A 76 -3.23 2.83 -9.32
CA ALA A 76 -3.86 4.11 -9.67
C ALA A 76 -3.36 4.66 -11.02
N GLY A 77 -2.05 4.58 -11.27
CA GLY A 77 -1.46 4.98 -12.55
C GLY A 77 -1.97 4.15 -13.71
N THR A 78 -2.11 2.83 -13.52
CA THR A 78 -2.71 1.92 -14.49
C THR A 78 -4.18 2.24 -14.76
N GLN A 79 -4.98 2.53 -13.72
CA GLN A 79 -6.37 2.96 -13.88
C GLN A 79 -6.46 4.25 -14.70
N LEU A 80 -5.65 5.26 -14.38
CA LEU A 80 -5.59 6.52 -15.14
C LEU A 80 -5.22 6.29 -16.62
N TRP A 81 -4.28 5.38 -16.88
CA TRP A 81 -3.89 5.02 -18.24
C TRP A 81 -5.06 4.38 -19.02
N PHE A 82 -5.80 3.47 -18.39
CA PHE A 82 -6.97 2.85 -19.00
C PHE A 82 -8.12 3.84 -19.21
N ASP A 83 -8.40 4.71 -18.24
CA ASP A 83 -9.40 5.78 -18.37
C ASP A 83 -9.07 6.70 -19.55
N ARG A 84 -7.81 7.07 -19.72
CA ARG A 84 -7.33 7.82 -20.90
C ARG A 84 -7.58 7.06 -22.19
N LYS A 85 -7.14 5.80 -22.26
CA LYS A 85 -7.22 4.96 -23.46
C LYS A 85 -8.67 4.73 -23.90
N ASN A 86 -9.58 4.61 -22.93
CA ASN A 86 -10.99 4.31 -23.18
C ASN A 86 -11.87 5.58 -23.25
N GLY A 87 -11.29 6.79 -23.18
CA GLY A 87 -12.03 8.05 -23.26
C GLY A 87 -12.96 8.34 -22.07
N MET A 88 -12.71 7.74 -20.91
CA MET A 88 -13.61 7.79 -19.74
C MET A 88 -13.39 9.02 -18.84
N PHE A 89 -12.59 10.00 -19.27
CA PHE A 89 -12.40 11.27 -18.54
C PHE A 89 -13.49 12.31 -18.81
N GLU A 90 -14.25 12.16 -19.90
CA GLU A 90 -15.28 13.12 -20.32
C GLU A 90 -16.70 12.76 -19.87
N GLN A 91 -16.89 11.57 -19.28
CA GLN A 91 -18.14 11.07 -18.68
C GLN A 91 -18.29 11.52 -17.21
#